data_AF-A0A2D7S1V9-F1
#
_entry.id   AF-A0A2D7S1V9-F1
#
_cell.length_a   1.000
_cell.length_b   1.000
_cell.length_c   1.000
_cell.angle_alpha   90.00
_cell.angle_beta   90.00
_cell.angle_gamma   90.00
#
_symmetry.space_group_name_H-M   'P 1'
#
loop_
_entity.id
_entity.type
_entity.pdbx_description
1 polymer ?
#
loop_
_entity_poly.entity_id
_entity_poly.type
_entity_poly.pdbx_seq_one_letter_code
_entity_poly.pdbx_strand_id
1 'polypeptide(L)' 'MGDTNKNGYEIRESLLGLAIGILDMKNATLRENEYIKAEGQQQEIQPYDVQEVLKTAESLYQFVSKK' A
#
# COMPACT_ATOMS: atom_id res chain seq x y z
N MET A 1 -9.60 -16.34 26.44
CA MET A 1 -8.22 -16.65 26.01
C MET A 1 -8.25 -16.83 24.49
N GLY A 2 -7.72 -15.90 23.70
CA GLY A 2 -7.88 -15.95 22.23
C GLY A 2 -6.84 -15.19 21.42
N ASP A 3 -5.64 -14.95 21.97
CA ASP A 3 -4.68 -13.98 21.38
C ASP A 3 -3.27 -14.52 21.09
N THR A 4 -3.04 -15.84 21.15
CA THR A 4 -1.64 -16.32 21.24
C THR A 4 -1.02 -16.80 19.94
N ASN A 5 -1.72 -16.94 18.81
CA ASN A 5 -1.09 -17.41 17.56
C ASN A 5 -1.85 -16.94 16.32
N LYS A 6 -1.80 -15.65 15.97
CA LYS A 6 -1.95 -15.33 14.53
C LYS A 6 -0.79 -16.00 13.81
N ASN A 7 -1.09 -16.90 12.88
CA ASN A 7 -0.06 -17.61 12.13
C ASN A 7 0.78 -16.56 11.37
N GLY A 8 2.09 -16.72 11.29
CA GLY A 8 2.96 -15.79 10.56
C GLY A 8 2.49 -15.56 9.11
N TYR A 9 1.80 -16.52 8.52
CA TYR A 9 1.11 -16.39 7.24
C TYR A 9 -0.05 -15.38 7.28
N GLU A 10 -0.93 -15.43 8.28
CA GLU A 10 -2.07 -14.51 8.42
C GLU A 10 -1.59 -13.06 8.64
N ILE A 11 -0.49 -12.89 9.39
CA ILE A 11 0.13 -11.57 9.59
C ILE A 11 0.66 -11.04 8.25
N ARG A 12 1.36 -11.87 7.46
CA ARG A 12 1.87 -11.49 6.14
C ARG A 12 0.73 -11.15 5.18
N GLU A 13 -0.31 -11.97 5.13
CA GLU A 13 -1.49 -11.72 4.30
C GLU A 13 -2.16 -10.39 4.66
N SER A 14 -2.35 -10.14 5.96
CA SER A 14 -2.93 -8.87 6.45
C SER A 14 -2.06 -7.67 6.06
N LEU A 15 -0.74 -7.77 6.22
CA LEU A 15 0.20 -6.69 5.88
C LEU A 15 0.26 -6.42 4.37
N LEU A 16 0.23 -7.47 3.56
CA LEU A 16 0.19 -7.34 2.10
C LEU A 16 -1.14 -6.71 1.65
N GLY A 17 -2.27 -7.12 2.21
CA GLY A 17 -3.56 -6.52 1.92
C GLY A 17 -3.60 -5.03 2.27
N LEU A 18 -3.05 -4.66 3.44
CA LEU A 18 -2.93 -3.25 3.85
C LEU A 18 -2.02 -2.46 2.90
N ALA A 19 -0.86 -3.03 2.52
CA ALA A 19 0.08 -2.39 1.61
C ALA A 19 -0.54 -2.11 0.24
N ILE A 20 -1.25 -3.09 -0.34
CA ILE A 20 -1.98 -2.93 -1.60
C ILE A 20 -3.02 -1.83 -1.47
N GLY A 21 -3.83 -1.84 -0.40
CA GLY A 21 -4.86 -0.81 -0.19
C GLY A 21 -4.30 0.61 -0.11
N ILE A 22 -3.16 0.81 0.55
CA ILE A 22 -2.48 2.12 0.62
C ILE A 22 -2.01 2.57 -0.77
N LEU A 23 -1.40 1.66 -1.53
CA LEU A 23 -0.87 1.98 -2.87
C LEU A 23 -2.01 2.24 -3.88
N ASP A 24 -3.12 1.51 -3.78
CA ASP A 24 -4.33 1.78 -4.56
C ASP A 24 -4.90 3.17 -4.27
N MET A 25 -5.02 3.53 -2.99
CA MET A 25 -5.49 4.87 -2.61
C MET A 25 -4.56 5.96 -3.14
N LYS A 26 -3.25 5.77 -3.04
CA LYS A 26 -2.25 6.69 -3.60
C LYS A 26 -2.47 6.88 -5.10
N ASN A 27 -2.61 5.79 -5.87
CA ASN A 27 -2.82 5.86 -7.31
C ASN A 27 -4.16 6.49 -7.70
N ALA A 28 -5.22 6.25 -6.92
CA ALA A 28 -6.51 6.91 -7.11
C ALA A 28 -6.37 8.44 -6.94
N THR A 29 -5.74 8.90 -5.86
CA THR A 29 -5.50 10.34 -5.64
C THR A 29 -4.63 10.95 -6.73
N LEU A 30 -3.58 10.25 -7.20
CA LEU A 30 -2.78 10.73 -8.33
C LEU A 30 -3.65 10.91 -9.58
N ARG A 31 -4.54 9.97 -9.86
CA ARG A 31 -5.46 10.03 -11.00
C ARG A 31 -6.43 11.19 -10.91
N GLU A 32 -7.03 11.37 -9.75
CA GLU A 32 -7.91 12.51 -9.49
C GLU A 32 -7.18 13.84 -9.68
N ASN A 33 -5.92 13.95 -9.24
CA ASN A 33 -5.12 15.15 -9.45
C ASN A 33 -4.83 15.43 -10.93
N GLU A 34 -4.59 14.40 -11.75
CA GLU A 34 -4.38 14.57 -13.20
C GLU A 34 -5.65 15.08 -13.91
N TYR A 35 -6.84 14.74 -13.43
CA TYR A 35 -8.10 15.22 -14.01
C TYR A 35 -8.33 16.72 -13.82
N ILE A 36 -7.70 17.33 -12.83
CA ILE A 36 -7.83 18.77 -12.54
C ILE A 36 -6.84 19.60 -13.38
N LYS A 37 -5.80 18.96 -13.95
CA LYS A 37 -4.80 19.66 -14.76
C LYS A 37 -5.37 20.08 -16.12
N ALA A 38 -4.81 21.15 -16.67
CA ALA A 38 -5.12 21.59 -18.02
C ALA A 38 -4.76 20.51 -19.06
N GLU A 39 -5.51 20.48 -20.17
CA GLU A 39 -5.25 19.56 -21.28
C GLU A 39 -3.80 19.71 -21.78
N GLY A 40 -3.10 18.59 -21.95
CA GLY A 40 -1.69 18.55 -22.34
C GLY A 40 -0.67 18.71 -21.20
N GLN A 41 -1.09 19.00 -19.97
CA GLN A 41 -0.23 19.01 -18.78
C GLN A 41 -0.37 17.74 -17.92
N GLN A 42 -1.23 16.82 -18.34
CA GLN A 42 -1.42 15.53 -17.70
C GLN A 42 -0.19 14.65 -17.87
N GLN A 43 0.15 13.90 -16.85
CA GLN A 43 1.24 12.94 -16.85
C GLN A 43 0.72 11.52 -16.73
N GLU A 44 1.46 10.57 -17.29
CA GLU A 44 1.17 9.15 -17.10
C GLU A 44 1.43 8.77 -15.65
N ILE A 45 0.46 8.10 -15.04
CA ILE A 45 0.60 7.59 -13.67
C ILE A 45 1.18 6.19 -13.78
N GLN A 46 2.41 6.04 -13.29
CA GLN A 46 3.04 4.74 -13.22
C GLN A 46 2.32 3.87 -12.17
N PRO A 47 1.82 2.68 -12.55
CA PRO A 47 1.26 1.73 -11.60
C PRO A 47 2.31 1.31 -10.57
N TYR A 48 1.88 1.00 -9.35
CA TYR A 48 2.80 0.44 -8.36
C TYR A 48 3.19 -0.98 -8.76
N ASP A 49 4.42 -1.38 -8.40
CA ASP A 49 4.92 -2.72 -8.64
C ASP A 49 4.95 -3.60 -7.39
N VAL A 50 5.34 -4.86 -7.58
CA VAL A 50 5.48 -5.82 -6.47
C VAL A 50 6.53 -5.36 -5.45
N GLN A 51 7.59 -4.67 -5.88
CA GLN A 51 8.63 -4.20 -4.96
C GLN A 51 8.11 -3.10 -4.05
N GLU A 52 7.28 -2.19 -4.56
CA GLU A 52 6.60 -1.18 -3.76
C GLU A 52 5.65 -1.80 -2.74
N VAL A 53 4.90 -2.84 -3.12
CA VAL A 53 4.02 -3.57 -2.20
C VAL A 53 4.84 -4.19 -1.06
N LEU A 54 5.94 -4.87 -1.38
CA LEU A 54 6.79 -5.53 -0.38
C LEU A 54 7.45 -4.51 0.57
N LYS A 55 7.97 -3.39 0.04
CA LYS A 55 8.56 -2.31 0.86
C LYS A 55 7.54 -1.66 1.79
N THR A 56 6.32 -1.44 1.29
CA THR A 56 5.22 -0.89 2.09
C THR A 56 4.82 -1.86 3.20
N ALA A 57 4.68 -3.16 2.88
CA ALA A 57 4.37 -4.19 3.86
C ALA A 57 5.47 -4.34 4.93
N GLU A 58 6.75 -4.25 4.54
CA GLU A 58 7.88 -4.26 5.47
C GLU A 58 7.84 -3.04 6.41
N SER A 59 7.53 -1.86 5.88
CA SER A 59 7.38 -0.64 6.67
C SER A 59 6.24 -0.75 7.69
N LEU A 60 5.10 -1.33 7.28
CA LEU A 60 3.97 -1.62 8.17
C LEU A 60 4.35 -2.63 9.25
N TYR A 61 5.09 -3.68 8.90
CA TYR A 61 5.59 -4.66 9.87
C TYR A 61 6.49 -4.00 10.92
N GLN A 62 7.44 -3.17 10.48
CA GLN A 62 8.33 -2.44 11.38
C GLN A 62 7.54 -1.50 12.31
N PHE A 63 6.51 -0.84 11.81
CA PHE A 63 5.63 0.01 12.63
C PHE A 63 4.91 -0.80 13.72
N VAL A 64 4.28 -1.92 13.37
CA VAL A 64 3.54 -2.76 14.31
C VAL A 64 4.47 -3.50 15.29
N SER A 65 5.70 -3.78 14.88
CA SER A 65 6.69 -4.50 15.70
C SER A 65 7.48 -3.60 16.65
N LYS A 66 7.33 -2.27 16.56
CA LYS A 66 7.91 -1.35 17.54
C LYS A 66 7.20 -1.52 18.88
N LYS A 67 7.98 -1.84 19.91
CA LYS A 67 7.53 -1.89 21.31
C LYS A 67 7.41 -0.48 21.90
#